data_AF-T2J7T8-F1
#
_entry.id   AF-T2J7T8-F1
#
_cell.length_a   1.000
_cell.length_b   1.000
_cell.length_c   1.000
_cell.angle_alpha   90.00
_cell.angle_beta   90.00
_cell.angle_gamma   90.00
#
_symmetry.space_group_name_H-M   'P 1'
#
loop_
_entity.id
_entity.type
_entity.pdbx_description
1 polymer ?
#
loop_
_entity_poly.entity_id
_entity_poly.type
_entity_poly.pdbx_seq_one_letter_code
_entity_poly.pdbx_strand_id
1 'polypeptide(L)'
;MLGLLAAKGYDIDANEELADYVIVNTCSFIQEAREESVRTLVELAEANKKIIISGCMAQHFQEELLEELPEAVALVGTGDYQKIVEVVQRVETGERVTEVTQNPSFVADETTPRYRTTNEAVAYLRVAEGCDYRCAFCIIPYLRGNQRSRSIESIVREAQQLAEQGVQEIILISQITTNYGLDLYGKPKLAELLRALGQVDVPWIRIHYAYPTGLTQTVIDAIRETPNILPYLDLPLQHSHPNILKSMNRPWQGQVNDNIIDKLKKAIPNAIFRTTFIVGFPGETEEYFEHLIKFVKRHEFDHVGVFTFSSEEETPAYQMQNQVLPEIAQERRNYLMEIQQPISAQKNQNYVGKTVEVLIEQENPQTQEHIGRSSRFAPEVDGVVYVQGEAPLNSIIPVKITHADIYDLYGKVI
;
A
#
# COMPACT_ATOMS: atom_id res chain seq x y z
N MET A 1 3.03 -16.73 5.77
CA MET A 1 2.62 -18.04 5.22
C MET A 1 3.79 -18.78 4.62
N LEU A 2 4.33 -18.32 3.48
CA LEU A 2 5.39 -19.04 2.76
C LEU A 2 6.62 -19.37 3.62
N GLY A 3 7.09 -18.45 4.46
CA GLY A 3 8.21 -18.75 5.37
C GLY A 3 7.90 -19.85 6.39
N LEU A 4 6.64 -19.97 6.87
CA LEU A 4 6.23 -21.04 7.78
C LEU A 4 6.20 -22.40 7.07
N LEU A 5 5.75 -22.43 5.82
CA LEU A 5 5.74 -23.63 4.98
C LEU A 5 7.16 -24.07 4.64
N ALA A 6 8.01 -23.15 4.20
CA ALA A 6 9.43 -23.42 3.92
C ALA A 6 10.16 -23.96 5.17
N ALA A 7 9.92 -23.38 6.35
CA ALA A 7 10.48 -23.87 7.61
C ALA A 7 10.02 -25.29 8.00
N LYS A 8 8.93 -25.79 7.38
CA LYS A 8 8.41 -27.15 7.55
C LYS A 8 8.78 -28.09 6.41
N GLY A 9 9.60 -27.63 5.46
CA GLY A 9 10.12 -28.45 4.37
C GLY A 9 9.22 -28.51 3.14
N TYR A 10 8.24 -27.61 3.03
CA TYR A 10 7.49 -27.45 1.78
C TYR A 10 8.32 -26.66 0.76
N ASP A 11 8.37 -27.15 -0.47
CA ASP A 11 8.98 -26.44 -1.60
C ASP A 11 8.08 -25.28 -2.04
N ILE A 12 8.69 -24.13 -2.31
CA ILE A 12 8.00 -22.90 -2.71
C ILE A 12 8.51 -22.48 -4.09
N ASP A 13 7.60 -22.36 -5.04
CA ASP A 13 7.89 -21.93 -6.41
C ASP A 13 6.85 -20.89 -6.87
N ALA A 14 7.24 -20.03 -7.81
CA ALA A 14 6.35 -19.06 -8.45
C ALA A 14 5.60 -19.65 -9.66
N ASN A 15 6.05 -20.80 -10.18
CA ASN A 15 5.40 -21.50 -11.28
C ASN A 15 4.19 -22.30 -10.79
N GLU A 16 3.01 -21.73 -10.97
CA GLU A 16 1.73 -22.36 -10.62
C GLU A 16 1.47 -23.67 -11.37
N GLU A 17 2.05 -23.89 -12.56
CA GLU A 17 1.86 -25.13 -13.33
C GLU A 17 2.43 -26.34 -12.59
N LEU A 18 3.53 -26.15 -11.86
CA LEU A 18 4.24 -27.20 -11.12
C LEU A 18 3.71 -27.38 -9.69
N ALA A 19 2.91 -26.43 -9.19
CA ALA A 19 2.46 -26.42 -7.81
C ALA A 19 1.34 -27.45 -7.53
N ASP A 20 1.50 -28.21 -6.43
CA ASP A 20 0.45 -29.08 -5.89
C ASP A 20 -0.72 -28.29 -5.28
N TYR A 21 -0.39 -27.13 -4.69
CA TYR A 21 -1.33 -26.19 -4.06
C TYR A 21 -0.95 -24.77 -4.44
N VAL A 22 -1.94 -23.95 -4.81
CA VAL A 22 -1.75 -22.53 -5.13
C VAL A 22 -2.36 -21.69 -4.02
N ILE A 23 -1.55 -20.88 -3.34
CA ILE A 23 -2.02 -19.94 -2.30
C ILE A 23 -2.30 -18.59 -2.95
N VAL A 24 -3.57 -18.19 -2.98
CA VAL A 24 -3.99 -16.90 -3.53
C VAL A 24 -4.31 -15.96 -2.38
N ASN A 25 -3.48 -14.92 -2.19
CA ASN A 25 -3.73 -13.89 -1.18
C ASN A 25 -4.62 -12.79 -1.76
N THR A 26 -5.91 -12.88 -1.48
CA THR A 26 -6.97 -12.06 -2.07
C THR A 26 -7.20 -10.74 -1.35
N CYS A 27 -7.70 -9.75 -2.11
CA CYS A 27 -8.13 -8.45 -1.61
C CYS A 27 -9.65 -8.31 -1.69
N SER A 28 -10.28 -7.74 -0.66
CA SER A 28 -11.72 -7.42 -0.66
C SER A 28 -12.02 -5.94 -0.42
N PHE A 29 -11.01 -5.08 -0.59
CA PHE A 29 -11.11 -3.68 -0.16
C PHE A 29 -11.64 -2.73 -1.22
N ILE A 30 -11.28 -2.94 -2.49
CA ILE A 30 -11.77 -2.17 -3.64
C ILE A 30 -12.33 -3.14 -4.67
N GLN A 31 -13.36 -2.72 -5.40
CA GLN A 31 -14.04 -3.55 -6.39
C GLN A 31 -13.09 -4.08 -7.47
N GLU A 32 -12.25 -3.23 -8.06
CA GLU A 32 -11.29 -3.66 -9.10
C GLU A 32 -10.36 -4.79 -8.61
N ALA A 33 -9.88 -4.71 -7.36
CA ALA A 33 -9.04 -5.75 -6.77
C ALA A 33 -9.83 -7.02 -6.40
N ARG A 34 -11.13 -6.91 -6.11
CA ARG A 34 -12.02 -8.08 -5.93
C ARG A 34 -12.23 -8.78 -7.27
N GLU A 35 -12.54 -8.04 -8.32
CA GLU A 35 -12.73 -8.57 -9.68
C GLU A 35 -11.46 -9.25 -10.18
N GLU A 36 -10.28 -8.64 -9.96
CA GLU A 36 -8.99 -9.28 -10.23
C GLU A 36 -8.80 -10.58 -9.43
N SER A 37 -9.05 -10.55 -8.12
CA SER A 37 -8.93 -11.74 -7.27
C SER A 37 -9.85 -12.87 -7.74
N VAL A 38 -11.11 -12.57 -8.06
CA VAL A 38 -12.08 -13.54 -8.60
C VAL A 38 -11.60 -14.10 -9.93
N ARG A 39 -11.16 -13.25 -10.86
CA ARG A 39 -10.64 -13.69 -12.16
C ARG A 39 -9.49 -14.68 -12.00
N THR A 40 -8.50 -14.37 -11.15
CA THR A 40 -7.37 -15.26 -10.89
C THR A 40 -7.82 -16.60 -10.26
N LEU A 41 -8.77 -16.56 -9.32
CA LEU A 41 -9.31 -17.78 -8.73
C LEU A 41 -10.01 -18.67 -9.77
N VAL A 42 -10.79 -18.07 -10.68
CA VAL A 42 -11.47 -18.79 -11.77
C VAL A 42 -10.47 -19.38 -12.76
N GLU A 43 -9.46 -18.62 -13.19
CA GLU A 43 -8.41 -19.10 -14.10
C GLU A 43 -7.68 -20.33 -13.51
N LEU A 44 -7.33 -20.28 -12.22
CA LEU A 44 -6.71 -21.41 -11.51
C LEU A 44 -7.66 -22.61 -11.35
N ALA A 45 -8.95 -22.36 -11.13
CA ALA A 45 -9.97 -23.40 -11.01
C ALA A 45 -10.18 -24.12 -12.36
N GLU A 46 -10.25 -23.37 -13.46
CA GLU A 46 -10.31 -23.93 -14.83
C GLU A 46 -9.07 -24.76 -15.17
N ALA A 47 -7.90 -24.37 -14.63
CA ALA A 47 -6.66 -25.14 -14.70
C ALA A 47 -6.61 -26.35 -13.72
N ASN A 48 -7.72 -26.66 -13.02
CA ASN A 48 -7.85 -27.75 -12.04
C ASN A 48 -6.81 -27.69 -10.91
N LYS A 49 -6.42 -26.49 -10.49
CA LYS A 49 -5.49 -26.30 -9.37
C LYS A 49 -6.21 -26.44 -8.04
N LYS A 50 -5.52 -27.00 -7.03
CA LYS A 50 -6.02 -26.99 -5.65
C LYS A 50 -5.71 -25.64 -5.02
N ILE A 51 -6.75 -24.86 -4.72
CA ILE A 51 -6.58 -23.46 -4.33
C ILE A 51 -6.75 -23.32 -2.82
N ILE A 52 -5.81 -22.60 -2.19
CA ILE A 52 -5.94 -22.10 -0.82
C ILE A 52 -6.17 -20.60 -0.91
N ILE A 53 -7.40 -20.16 -0.61
CA ILE A 53 -7.77 -18.75 -0.64
C ILE A 53 -7.41 -18.14 0.71
N SER A 54 -6.54 -17.14 0.70
CA SER A 54 -6.14 -16.41 1.90
C SER A 54 -6.52 -14.94 1.81
N GLY A 55 -6.60 -14.26 2.94
CA GLY A 55 -6.64 -12.80 2.99
C GLY A 55 -8.05 -12.24 3.15
N CYS A 56 -8.27 -11.06 2.57
CA CYS A 56 -9.46 -10.26 2.87
C CYS A 56 -10.75 -10.89 2.34
N MET A 57 -10.75 -11.53 1.16
CA MET A 57 -11.98 -12.17 0.65
C MET A 57 -12.34 -13.42 1.46
N ALA A 58 -11.34 -14.23 1.83
CA ALA A 58 -11.54 -15.38 2.71
C ALA A 58 -12.17 -14.96 4.06
N GLN A 59 -11.70 -13.85 4.64
CA GLN A 59 -12.29 -13.28 5.86
C GLN A 59 -13.72 -12.77 5.65
N HIS A 60 -13.98 -12.16 4.49
CA HIS A 60 -15.24 -11.49 4.21
C HIS A 60 -16.36 -12.48 3.90
N PHE A 61 -16.18 -13.28 2.85
CA PHE A 61 -17.23 -14.12 2.27
C PHE A 61 -17.28 -15.53 2.84
N GLN A 62 -16.19 -16.02 3.41
CA GLN A 62 -16.13 -17.29 4.14
C GLN A 62 -16.75 -18.43 3.31
N GLU A 63 -17.72 -19.16 3.87
CA GLU A 63 -18.33 -20.35 3.23
C GLU A 63 -18.94 -20.09 1.85
N GLU A 64 -19.43 -18.87 1.56
CA GLU A 64 -19.94 -18.51 0.22
C GLU A 64 -18.87 -18.75 -0.87
N LEU A 65 -17.59 -18.46 -0.58
CA LEU A 65 -16.50 -18.73 -1.53
C LEU A 65 -16.26 -20.23 -1.74
N LEU A 66 -16.44 -21.06 -0.72
CA LEU A 66 -16.26 -22.52 -0.86
C LEU A 66 -17.43 -23.17 -1.59
N GLU A 67 -18.63 -22.59 -1.50
CA GLU A 67 -19.80 -23.03 -2.25
C GLU A 67 -19.66 -22.70 -3.74
N GLU A 68 -19.18 -21.51 -4.07
CA GLU A 68 -19.01 -21.04 -5.46
C GLU A 68 -17.75 -21.58 -6.15
N LEU A 69 -16.70 -21.96 -5.40
CA LEU A 69 -15.44 -22.51 -5.93
C LEU A 69 -15.13 -23.90 -5.34
N PRO A 70 -15.60 -24.99 -5.96
CA PRO A 70 -15.33 -26.36 -5.52
C PRO A 70 -13.83 -26.73 -5.44
N GLU A 71 -13.00 -26.13 -6.28
CA GLU A 71 -11.54 -26.31 -6.36
C GLU A 71 -10.79 -25.67 -5.18
N ALA A 72 -11.46 -24.76 -4.46
CA ALA A 72 -10.93 -24.22 -3.22
C ALA A 72 -10.97 -25.29 -2.11
N VAL A 73 -9.77 -25.72 -1.71
CA VAL A 73 -9.56 -26.75 -0.69
C VAL A 73 -9.42 -26.16 0.71
N ALA A 74 -9.07 -24.87 0.81
CA ALA A 74 -9.06 -24.19 2.10
C ALA A 74 -9.27 -22.67 2.01
N LEU A 75 -9.80 -22.10 3.09
CA LEU A 75 -9.86 -20.68 3.36
C LEU A 75 -9.00 -20.33 4.57
N VAL A 76 -8.24 -19.23 4.48
CA VAL A 76 -7.42 -18.72 5.58
C VAL A 76 -7.68 -17.23 5.79
N GLY A 77 -8.23 -16.89 6.96
CA GLY A 77 -8.56 -15.51 7.34
C GLY A 77 -7.33 -14.61 7.51
N THR A 78 -7.57 -13.30 7.59
CA THR A 78 -6.49 -12.29 7.68
C THR A 78 -5.68 -12.38 8.98
N GLY A 79 -6.22 -13.02 10.02
CA GLY A 79 -5.57 -13.23 11.32
C GLY A 79 -5.15 -14.67 11.60
N ASP A 80 -5.24 -15.57 10.60
CA ASP A 80 -5.03 -17.00 10.79
C ASP A 80 -3.89 -17.57 9.95
N TYR A 81 -3.18 -16.71 9.22
CA TYR A 81 -2.09 -17.10 8.32
C TYR A 81 -0.88 -17.75 9.02
N GLN A 82 -0.80 -17.69 10.35
CA GLN A 82 0.14 -18.46 11.17
C GLN A 82 -0.19 -19.96 11.25
N LYS A 83 -1.44 -20.34 11.00
CA LYS A 83 -1.94 -21.72 11.00
C LYS A 83 -1.80 -22.40 9.64
N ILE A 84 -1.21 -21.74 8.64
CA ILE A 84 -1.16 -22.23 7.26
C ILE A 84 -0.57 -23.66 7.15
N VAL A 85 0.40 -24.01 7.99
CA VAL A 85 1.00 -25.36 8.00
C VAL A 85 -0.03 -26.40 8.42
N GLU A 86 -0.78 -26.13 9.49
CA GLU A 86 -1.85 -27.03 9.96
C GLU A 86 -2.96 -27.16 8.92
N VAL A 87 -3.32 -26.04 8.28
CA VAL A 87 -4.30 -26.03 7.19
C VAL A 87 -3.86 -26.92 6.04
N VAL A 88 -2.62 -26.78 5.55
CA VAL A 88 -2.09 -27.62 4.46
C VAL A 88 -2.06 -29.09 4.85
N GLN A 89 -1.60 -29.41 6.07
CA GLN A 89 -1.58 -30.79 6.56
C GLN A 89 -2.96 -31.43 6.64
N ARG A 90 -3.99 -30.69 7.05
CA ARG A 90 -5.38 -31.17 7.05
C ARG A 90 -5.90 -31.38 5.63
N VAL A 91 -5.61 -30.45 4.73
CA VAL A 91 -5.96 -30.57 3.31
C VAL A 91 -5.31 -31.80 2.66
N GLU A 92 -4.07 -32.15 3.02
CA GLU A 92 -3.39 -33.37 2.55
C GLU A 92 -4.11 -34.66 2.98
N THR A 93 -4.86 -34.63 4.10
CA THR A 93 -5.72 -35.76 4.52
C THR A 93 -7.04 -35.85 3.77
N GLY A 94 -7.32 -34.91 2.85
CA GLY A 94 -8.55 -34.84 2.07
C GLY A 94 -9.65 -33.97 2.70
N GLU A 95 -9.35 -33.21 3.75
CA GLU A 95 -10.29 -32.28 4.37
C GLU A 95 -10.41 -30.97 3.55
N ARG A 96 -11.62 -30.39 3.47
CA ARG A 96 -11.80 -28.98 3.09
C ARG A 96 -11.80 -28.12 4.35
N VAL A 97 -10.91 -27.15 4.43
CA VAL A 97 -10.62 -26.44 5.70
C VAL A 97 -11.05 -24.98 5.63
N THR A 98 -11.91 -24.55 6.55
CA THR A 98 -12.17 -23.13 6.80
C THR A 98 -11.48 -22.70 8.08
N GLU A 99 -10.39 -21.94 7.96
CA GLU A 99 -9.64 -21.39 9.10
C GLU A 99 -9.79 -19.86 9.12
N VAL A 100 -10.92 -19.39 9.62
CA VAL A 100 -11.28 -17.96 9.67
C VAL A 100 -11.77 -17.59 11.07
N THR A 101 -10.94 -16.85 11.81
CA THR A 101 -11.31 -16.23 13.08
C THR A 101 -12.10 -14.95 12.82
N GLN A 102 -13.30 -14.84 13.36
CA GLN A 102 -14.19 -13.67 13.15
C GLN A 102 -13.55 -12.34 13.55
N ASN A 103 -12.72 -12.33 14.59
CA ASN A 103 -11.98 -11.15 15.05
C ASN A 103 -10.46 -11.39 14.91
N PRO A 104 -9.86 -11.06 13.76
CA PRO A 104 -8.43 -11.18 13.55
C PRO A 104 -7.65 -10.43 14.63
N SER A 105 -6.65 -11.08 15.23
CA SER A 105 -5.83 -10.48 16.29
C SER A 105 -4.33 -10.73 16.13
N PHE A 106 -3.95 -11.73 15.33
CA PHE A 106 -2.55 -12.07 15.11
C PHE A 106 -1.82 -11.01 14.27
N VAL A 107 -0.64 -10.62 14.72
CA VAL A 107 0.29 -9.76 13.99
C VAL A 107 1.64 -10.46 14.02
N ALA A 108 2.13 -10.87 12.84
CA ALA A 108 3.47 -11.45 12.73
C ALA A 108 4.54 -10.45 13.18
N ASP A 109 5.53 -10.98 13.88
CA ASP A 109 6.68 -10.24 14.38
C ASP A 109 7.97 -10.74 13.71
N GLU A 110 9.12 -10.28 14.21
CA GLU A 110 10.46 -10.62 13.69
C GLU A 110 10.85 -12.09 13.87
N THR A 111 10.11 -12.84 14.69
CA THR A 111 10.37 -14.27 14.92
C THR A 111 9.59 -15.15 13.95
N THR A 112 8.58 -14.59 13.29
CA THR A 112 7.79 -15.31 12.30
C THR A 112 8.60 -15.50 11.02
N PRO A 113 8.87 -16.75 10.59
CA PRO A 113 9.63 -17.00 9.37
C PRO A 113 9.03 -16.31 8.14
N ARG A 114 9.88 -15.60 7.40
CA ARG A 114 9.51 -14.85 6.21
C ARG A 114 10.24 -15.42 4.98
N TYR A 115 9.49 -15.59 3.91
CA TYR A 115 10.02 -15.92 2.58
C TYR A 115 9.61 -14.79 1.64
N ARG A 116 10.56 -14.17 0.94
CA ARG A 116 10.31 -13.03 0.05
C ARG A 116 10.23 -13.53 -1.39
N THR A 117 9.12 -13.21 -2.05
CA THR A 117 8.86 -13.55 -3.47
C THR A 117 8.92 -12.34 -4.39
N THR A 118 9.00 -11.13 -3.83
CA THR A 118 9.15 -9.87 -4.56
C THR A 118 10.62 -9.57 -4.84
N ASN A 119 10.88 -8.48 -5.56
CA ASN A 119 12.22 -7.92 -5.76
C ASN A 119 13.07 -7.97 -4.48
N GLU A 120 14.29 -8.50 -4.60
CA GLU A 120 15.24 -8.69 -3.49
C GLU A 120 15.62 -7.37 -2.80
N ALA A 121 15.60 -6.25 -3.53
CA ALA A 121 16.01 -4.95 -3.01
C ALA A 121 14.95 -4.24 -2.17
N VAL A 122 13.69 -4.66 -2.21
CA VAL A 122 12.57 -3.92 -1.59
C VAL A 122 11.83 -4.82 -0.62
N ALA A 123 11.50 -4.30 0.56
CA ALA A 123 10.68 -5.04 1.52
C ALA A 123 9.64 -4.14 2.20
N TYR A 124 8.39 -4.56 2.11
CA TYR A 124 7.34 -4.01 2.97
C TYR A 124 7.53 -4.51 4.40
N LEU A 125 7.50 -3.59 5.37
CA LEU A 125 7.64 -3.88 6.79
C LEU A 125 6.38 -3.40 7.52
N ARG A 126 5.62 -4.36 8.04
CA ARG A 126 4.37 -4.07 8.73
C ARG A 126 4.66 -3.58 10.13
N VAL A 127 4.26 -2.35 10.44
CA VAL A 127 4.46 -1.74 11.78
C VAL A 127 3.25 -1.90 12.68
N ALA A 128 2.06 -2.00 12.07
CA ALA A 128 0.79 -2.25 12.75
C ALA A 128 -0.21 -2.91 11.78
N GLU A 129 -1.24 -3.53 12.33
CA GLU A 129 -2.30 -4.22 11.60
C GLU A 129 -3.67 -3.83 12.17
N GLY A 130 -4.66 -3.64 11.30
CA GLY A 130 -6.01 -3.21 11.68
C GLY A 130 -6.15 -1.70 11.84
N CYS A 131 -7.36 -1.24 12.12
CA CYS A 131 -7.66 0.20 12.20
C CYS A 131 -8.81 0.49 13.17
N ASP A 132 -8.61 1.47 14.04
CA ASP A 132 -9.64 1.91 14.99
C ASP A 132 -10.62 2.91 14.38
N TYR A 133 -10.31 3.45 13.19
CA TYR A 133 -11.17 4.43 12.55
C TYR A 133 -12.38 3.72 11.94
N ARG A 134 -13.51 4.41 11.95
CA ARG A 134 -14.79 3.91 11.44
C ARG A 134 -15.26 4.78 10.27
N CYS A 135 -14.39 4.95 9.28
CA CYS A 135 -14.72 5.70 8.06
C CYS A 135 -15.98 5.09 7.43
N ALA A 136 -16.89 5.92 6.93
CA ALA A 136 -18.20 5.47 6.46
C ALA A 136 -18.13 4.50 5.27
N PHE A 137 -17.01 4.49 4.53
CA PHE A 137 -16.79 3.64 3.35
C PHE A 137 -15.82 2.47 3.59
N CYS A 138 -15.20 2.36 4.76
CA CYS A 138 -14.06 1.47 4.94
C CYS A 138 -14.45 0.21 5.72
N ILE A 139 -14.36 -0.94 5.08
CA ILE A 139 -14.65 -2.26 5.67
C ILE A 139 -13.47 -2.85 6.47
N ILE A 140 -12.29 -2.23 6.42
CA ILE A 140 -11.06 -2.74 7.05
C ILE A 140 -11.21 -3.13 8.53
N PRO A 141 -11.93 -2.37 9.39
CA PRO A 141 -12.13 -2.79 10.78
C PRO A 141 -12.84 -4.14 10.93
N TYR A 142 -13.72 -4.49 10.00
CA TYR A 142 -14.38 -5.79 9.97
C TYR A 142 -13.40 -6.88 9.49
N LEU A 143 -12.63 -6.60 8.44
CA LEU A 143 -11.73 -7.57 7.82
C LEU A 143 -10.43 -7.80 8.57
N ARG A 144 -9.95 -6.83 9.36
CA ARG A 144 -8.64 -6.88 10.02
C ARG A 144 -8.72 -6.52 11.50
N GLY A 145 -9.88 -6.15 12.03
CA GLY A 145 -10.04 -5.75 13.43
C GLY A 145 -9.43 -4.38 13.77
N ASN A 146 -9.36 -4.11 15.06
CA ASN A 146 -8.79 -2.88 15.64
C ASN A 146 -7.27 -2.78 15.44
N GLN A 147 -6.72 -1.59 15.62
CA GLN A 147 -5.28 -1.39 15.45
C GLN A 147 -4.47 -2.18 16.49
N ARG A 148 -3.44 -2.89 16.03
CA ARG A 148 -2.47 -3.59 16.86
C ARG A 148 -1.07 -3.30 16.31
N SER A 149 -0.28 -2.58 17.08
CA SER A 149 1.09 -2.19 16.76
C SER A 149 2.10 -3.21 17.25
N ARG A 150 3.19 -3.38 16.50
CA ARG A 150 4.37 -4.11 16.98
C ARG A 150 5.25 -3.20 17.84
N SER A 151 6.08 -3.78 18.70
CA SER A 151 7.05 -2.98 19.46
C SER A 151 8.12 -2.38 18.55
N ILE A 152 8.74 -1.27 18.97
CA ILE A 152 9.81 -0.63 18.19
C ILE A 152 10.97 -1.61 18.02
N GLU A 153 11.30 -2.35 19.08
CA GLU A 153 12.39 -3.32 19.08
C GLU A 153 12.11 -4.48 18.10
N SER A 154 10.86 -4.94 18.02
CA SER A 154 10.43 -5.96 17.04
C SER A 154 10.64 -5.46 15.61
N ILE A 155 10.17 -4.25 15.31
CA ILE A 155 10.26 -3.67 13.96
C ILE A 155 11.71 -3.41 13.57
N VAL A 156 12.51 -2.86 14.48
CA VAL A 156 13.95 -2.60 14.25
C VAL A 156 14.71 -3.91 14.02
N ARG A 157 14.42 -4.98 14.78
CA ARG A 157 15.04 -6.29 14.56
C ARG A 157 14.71 -6.86 13.18
N GLU A 158 13.45 -6.82 12.75
CA GLU A 158 13.12 -7.29 11.40
C GLU A 158 13.76 -6.40 10.32
N ALA A 159 13.82 -5.08 10.53
CA ALA A 159 14.51 -4.18 9.60
C ALA A 159 16.00 -4.51 9.48
N GLN A 160 16.67 -4.86 10.59
CA GLN A 160 18.07 -5.32 10.59
C GLN A 160 18.23 -6.63 9.82
N GLN A 161 17.35 -7.62 10.06
CA GLN A 161 17.36 -8.88 9.31
C GLN A 161 17.16 -8.66 7.80
N LEU A 162 16.29 -7.71 7.41
CA LEU A 162 16.07 -7.36 6.01
C LEU A 162 17.30 -6.68 5.39
N ALA A 163 17.94 -5.78 6.13
CA ALA A 163 19.19 -5.15 5.70
C ALA A 163 20.32 -6.18 5.50
N GLU A 164 20.46 -7.14 6.41
CA GLU A 164 21.41 -8.27 6.28
C GLU A 164 21.16 -9.13 5.03
N GLN A 165 19.92 -9.16 4.53
CA GLN A 165 19.55 -9.83 3.28
C GLN A 165 19.71 -8.95 2.03
N GLY A 166 20.34 -7.77 2.15
CA GLY A 166 20.64 -6.88 1.02
C GLY A 166 19.51 -5.94 0.61
N VAL A 167 18.45 -5.81 1.41
CA VAL A 167 17.35 -4.87 1.13
C VAL A 167 17.87 -3.43 1.10
N GLN A 168 17.56 -2.71 0.02
CA GLN A 168 17.93 -1.31 -0.19
C GLN A 168 16.81 -0.34 0.24
N GLU A 169 15.55 -0.76 0.16
CA GLU A 169 14.39 0.04 0.53
C GLU A 169 13.41 -0.73 1.43
N ILE A 170 13.12 -0.17 2.60
CA ILE A 170 12.06 -0.65 3.50
C ILE A 170 10.85 0.28 3.42
N ILE A 171 9.65 -0.29 3.27
CA ILE A 171 8.41 0.47 3.19
C ILE A 171 7.55 0.15 4.40
N LEU A 172 7.39 1.13 5.28
CA LEU A 172 6.57 1.01 6.47
C LEU A 172 5.09 1.04 6.08
N ILE A 173 4.39 -0.04 6.41
CA ILE A 173 2.96 -0.18 6.12
C ILE A 173 2.14 -0.46 7.38
N SER A 174 0.97 0.16 7.40
CA SER A 174 -0.17 -0.14 8.27
C SER A 174 -1.40 0.55 7.67
N GLN A 175 -2.57 0.41 8.29
CA GLN A 175 -3.77 1.11 7.81
C GLN A 175 -3.69 2.63 8.06
N ILE A 176 -3.08 3.04 9.18
CA ILE A 176 -2.81 4.45 9.53
C ILE A 176 -1.45 4.53 10.25
N THR A 177 -0.37 4.75 9.49
CA THR A 177 1.00 4.65 10.04
C THR A 177 1.32 5.73 11.06
N THR A 178 0.67 6.89 10.95
CA THR A 178 0.86 7.98 11.91
C THR A 178 0.20 7.73 13.27
N ASN A 179 -0.67 6.73 13.39
CA ASN A 179 -1.23 6.28 14.68
C ASN A 179 -0.40 5.18 15.33
N TYR A 180 0.71 4.75 14.71
CA TYR A 180 1.57 3.70 15.23
C TYR A 180 1.90 3.93 16.72
N GLY A 181 1.69 2.88 17.51
CA GLY A 181 2.01 2.87 18.94
C GLY A 181 0.94 3.46 19.85
N LEU A 182 -0.16 4.02 19.33
CA LEU A 182 -1.25 4.51 20.18
C LEU A 182 -1.85 3.40 21.05
N ASP A 183 -2.13 2.25 20.45
CA ASP A 183 -2.69 1.05 21.10
C ASP A 183 -1.70 0.37 22.06
N LEU A 184 -0.39 0.47 21.78
CA LEU A 184 0.66 -0.21 22.55
C LEU A 184 1.27 0.65 23.67
N TYR A 185 1.49 1.93 23.42
CA TYR A 185 2.19 2.85 24.32
C TYR A 185 1.29 3.96 24.88
N GLY A 186 0.00 3.95 24.53
CA GLY A 186 -0.99 4.96 24.94
C GLY A 186 -0.85 6.32 24.25
N LYS A 187 0.08 6.47 23.30
CA LYS A 187 0.27 7.68 22.48
C LYS A 187 1.00 7.33 21.18
N PRO A 188 0.85 8.14 20.11
CA PRO A 188 1.59 7.92 18.88
C PRO A 188 3.11 7.94 19.11
N LYS A 189 3.82 6.99 18.51
CA LYS A 189 5.27 6.77 18.64
C LYS A 189 6.01 6.70 17.31
N LEU A 190 5.39 7.18 16.23
CA LEU A 190 6.01 7.15 14.90
C LEU A 190 7.35 7.89 14.89
N ALA A 191 7.45 9.05 15.56
CA ALA A 191 8.70 9.82 15.59
C ALA A 191 9.87 9.05 16.23
N GLU A 192 9.61 8.33 17.32
CA GLU A 192 10.59 7.47 17.98
C GLU A 192 10.94 6.25 17.12
N LEU A 193 9.96 5.63 16.46
CA LEU A 193 10.20 4.53 15.54
C LEU A 193 11.11 4.96 14.37
N LEU A 194 10.84 6.11 13.74
CA LEU A 194 11.64 6.61 12.62
C LEU A 194 13.10 6.86 13.05
N ARG A 195 13.32 7.49 14.20
CA ARG A 195 14.69 7.71 14.72
C ARG A 195 15.41 6.39 15.04
N ALA A 196 14.70 5.40 15.57
CA ALA A 196 15.27 4.08 15.85
C ALA A 196 15.63 3.34 14.57
N LEU A 197 14.76 3.36 13.55
CA LEU A 197 15.05 2.80 12.23
C LEU A 197 16.15 3.55 11.48
N GLY A 198 16.36 4.83 11.82
CA GLY A 198 17.49 5.62 11.36
C GLY A 198 18.87 5.06 11.68
N GLN A 199 18.95 4.10 12.61
CA GLN A 199 20.19 3.42 12.99
C GLN A 199 20.38 2.08 12.26
N VAL A 200 19.42 1.65 11.42
CA VAL A 200 19.52 0.44 10.62
C VAL A 200 20.22 0.77 9.30
N ASP A 201 21.13 -0.10 8.87
CA ASP A 201 21.90 0.04 7.63
C ASP A 201 21.06 -0.31 6.40
N VAL A 202 20.02 0.51 6.17
CA VAL A 202 19.16 0.48 5.00
C VAL A 202 19.16 1.88 4.38
N PRO A 203 19.47 2.03 3.08
CA PRO A 203 19.53 3.32 2.43
C PRO A 203 18.22 4.11 2.49
N TRP A 204 17.09 3.47 2.18
CA TRP A 204 15.79 4.13 2.07
C TRP A 204 14.75 3.49 2.99
N ILE A 205 14.05 4.34 3.73
CA ILE A 205 12.86 3.98 4.49
C ILE A 205 11.74 4.93 4.08
N ARG A 206 10.66 4.34 3.56
CA ARG A 206 9.48 5.06 3.09
C ARG A 206 8.30 4.82 4.02
N ILE A 207 7.46 5.83 4.20
CA ILE A 207 6.24 5.73 5.00
C ILE A 207 5.03 5.78 4.06
N HIS A 208 4.21 4.73 4.08
CA HIS A 208 2.91 4.73 3.40
C HIS A 208 1.77 5.00 4.40
N TYR A 209 0.63 5.48 3.89
CA TYR A 209 -0.59 5.68 4.66
C TYR A 209 -0.41 6.66 5.84
N ALA A 210 0.31 7.75 5.59
CA ALA A 210 0.64 8.76 6.58
C ALA A 210 -0.52 9.75 6.75
N TYR A 211 -1.38 9.48 7.72
CA TYR A 211 -2.56 10.32 7.92
C TYR A 211 -2.19 11.73 8.42
N PRO A 212 -2.67 12.82 7.78
CA PRO A 212 -2.10 14.15 7.96
C PRO A 212 -2.12 14.71 9.40
N THR A 213 -3.07 14.33 10.25
CA THR A 213 -3.16 14.84 11.64
C THR A 213 -2.03 14.29 12.49
N GLY A 214 -1.58 13.08 12.19
CA GLY A 214 -0.52 12.42 12.93
C GLY A 214 0.88 12.84 12.46
N LEU A 215 1.00 13.63 11.39
CA LEU A 215 2.23 14.33 11.01
C LEU A 215 2.46 15.56 11.90
N THR A 216 2.60 15.30 13.19
CA THR A 216 2.93 16.30 14.21
C THR A 216 4.33 16.89 13.99
N GLN A 217 4.63 18.03 14.62
CA GLN A 217 5.97 18.64 14.54
C GLN A 217 7.08 17.64 14.91
N THR A 218 6.88 16.81 15.94
CA THR A 218 7.87 15.80 16.34
C THR A 218 8.13 14.72 15.30
N VAL A 219 7.11 14.36 14.49
CA VAL A 219 7.25 13.41 13.38
C VAL A 219 7.94 14.08 12.19
N ILE A 220 7.56 15.32 11.87
CA ILE A 220 8.21 16.13 10.83
C ILE A 220 9.70 16.30 11.14
N ASP A 221 10.04 16.61 12.39
CA ASP A 221 11.43 16.75 12.84
C ASP A 221 12.18 15.42 12.71
N ALA A 222 11.55 14.29 13.10
CA ALA A 222 12.16 12.97 12.92
C ALA A 222 12.46 12.64 11.45
N ILE A 223 11.54 12.96 10.52
CA ILE A 223 11.78 12.78 9.07
C ILE A 223 12.97 13.62 8.60
N ARG A 224 13.09 14.87 9.07
CA ARG A 224 14.18 15.79 8.67
C ARG A 224 15.54 15.42 9.27
N GLU A 225 15.53 14.93 10.50
CA GLU A 225 16.73 14.58 11.27
C GLU A 225 17.34 13.23 10.86
N THR A 226 16.55 12.37 10.22
CA THR A 226 16.91 10.97 9.97
C THR A 226 17.18 10.73 8.48
N PRO A 227 18.46 10.62 8.05
CA PRO A 227 18.83 10.73 6.63
C PRO A 227 18.25 9.66 5.69
N ASN A 228 18.06 8.43 6.18
CA ASN A 228 17.51 7.33 5.38
C ASN A 228 15.97 7.34 5.36
N ILE A 229 15.29 8.20 6.14
CA ILE A 229 13.85 8.38 6.02
C ILE A 229 13.56 9.30 4.83
N LEU A 230 12.95 8.74 3.80
CA LEU A 230 12.60 9.50 2.62
C LEU A 230 11.53 10.54 2.95
N PRO A 231 11.66 11.80 2.48
CA PRO A 231 10.63 12.83 2.64
C PRO A 231 9.47 12.60 1.66
N TYR A 232 8.97 11.36 1.59
CA TYR A 232 7.83 10.96 0.78
C TYR A 232 6.61 10.83 1.68
N LEU A 233 5.59 11.65 1.43
CA LEU A 233 4.39 11.75 2.25
C LEU A 233 3.20 11.24 1.45
N ASP A 234 2.82 9.99 1.68
CA ASP A 234 1.57 9.40 1.18
C ASP A 234 0.41 9.76 2.10
N LEU A 235 -0.38 10.74 1.67
CA LEU A 235 -1.45 11.38 2.43
C LEU A 235 -2.81 10.91 1.89
N PRO A 236 -3.46 9.89 2.47
CA PRO A 236 -4.76 9.43 2.00
C PRO A 236 -5.86 10.42 2.39
N LEU A 237 -6.04 11.52 1.62
CA LEU A 237 -6.98 12.61 1.89
C LEU A 237 -8.43 12.24 1.61
N GLN A 238 -8.67 11.34 0.67
CA GLN A 238 -9.97 10.80 0.24
C GLN A 238 -10.89 11.81 -0.44
N HIS A 239 -10.99 13.04 0.07
CA HIS A 239 -11.68 14.14 -0.58
C HIS A 239 -11.12 15.48 -0.05
N SER A 240 -11.52 16.62 -0.63
CA SER A 240 -11.15 17.94 -0.10
C SER A 240 -12.31 18.70 0.55
N HIS A 241 -13.54 18.45 0.09
CA HIS A 241 -14.71 19.21 0.52
C HIS A 241 -15.13 18.87 1.97
N PRO A 242 -15.33 19.86 2.86
CA PRO A 242 -15.66 19.62 4.27
C PRO A 242 -16.88 18.73 4.51
N ASN A 243 -17.96 18.93 3.74
CA ASN A 243 -19.20 18.19 3.95
C ASN A 243 -19.05 16.71 3.55
N ILE A 244 -18.28 16.43 2.50
CA ILE A 244 -18.00 15.04 2.07
C ILE A 244 -17.08 14.35 3.05
N LEU A 245 -16.04 15.03 3.55
CA LEU A 245 -15.18 14.45 4.59
C LEU A 245 -15.95 14.14 5.87
N LYS A 246 -16.88 15.02 6.26
CA LYS A 246 -17.77 14.79 7.39
C LYS A 246 -18.68 13.58 7.15
N SER A 247 -19.29 13.44 5.97
CA SER A 247 -20.15 12.29 5.65
C SER A 247 -19.36 10.98 5.53
N MET A 248 -18.11 11.04 5.09
CA MET A 248 -17.15 9.93 5.13
C MET A 248 -16.77 9.48 6.56
N ASN A 249 -17.34 10.10 7.61
CA ASN A 249 -16.98 9.92 9.01
C ASN A 249 -15.47 10.09 9.27
N ARG A 250 -14.86 11.02 8.54
CA ARG A 250 -13.47 11.38 8.76
C ARG A 250 -13.46 12.46 9.85
N PRO A 251 -12.57 12.38 10.86
CA PRO A 251 -12.54 13.30 11.98
C PRO A 251 -12.12 14.76 11.64
N TRP A 252 -12.35 15.22 10.41
CA TRP A 252 -11.71 16.40 9.83
C TRP A 252 -12.66 17.51 9.41
N GLN A 253 -12.35 18.72 9.88
CA GLN A 253 -12.96 19.96 9.44
C GLN A 253 -12.24 20.41 8.16
N GLY A 254 -12.97 20.63 7.05
CA GLY A 254 -12.34 20.80 5.73
C GLY A 254 -11.47 22.05 5.53
N GLN A 255 -11.38 22.99 6.49
CA GLN A 255 -10.36 24.06 6.49
C GLN A 255 -8.97 23.59 6.97
N VAL A 256 -8.88 22.40 7.56
CA VAL A 256 -7.63 21.88 8.14
C VAL A 256 -6.72 21.30 7.06
N ASN A 257 -7.26 20.89 5.89
CA ASN A 257 -6.47 20.31 4.80
C ASN A 257 -5.47 21.32 4.22
N ASP A 258 -5.92 22.52 3.81
CA ASP A 258 -5.03 23.52 3.21
C ASP A 258 -3.88 23.89 4.15
N ASN A 259 -4.22 24.23 5.39
CA ASN A 259 -3.25 24.67 6.38
C ASN A 259 -2.22 23.58 6.72
N ILE A 260 -2.62 22.31 6.77
CA ILE A 260 -1.67 21.22 7.04
C ILE A 260 -0.76 20.99 5.84
N ILE A 261 -1.30 20.93 4.62
CA ILE A 261 -0.47 20.73 3.43
C ILE A 261 0.53 21.89 3.29
N ASP A 262 0.10 23.14 3.49
CA ASP A 262 0.97 24.30 3.43
C ASP A 262 2.06 24.27 4.52
N LYS A 263 1.71 23.82 5.74
CA LYS A 263 2.69 23.63 6.82
C LYS A 263 3.70 22.55 6.46
N LEU A 264 3.26 21.41 5.91
CA LEU A 264 4.15 20.31 5.51
C LEU A 264 5.09 20.76 4.39
N LYS A 265 4.59 21.44 3.36
CA LYS A 265 5.42 22.01 2.28
C LYS A 265 6.44 23.00 2.79
N LYS A 266 6.08 23.84 3.77
CA LYS A 266 7.03 24.77 4.41
C LYS A 266 8.07 24.05 5.25
N ALA A 267 7.67 23.02 5.98
CA ALA A 267 8.56 22.30 6.89
C ALA A 267 9.52 21.35 6.17
N ILE A 268 9.08 20.74 5.05
CA ILE A 268 9.85 19.82 4.23
C ILE A 268 9.72 20.23 2.75
N PRO A 269 10.43 21.28 2.28
CA PRO A 269 10.24 21.85 0.94
C PRO A 269 10.51 20.89 -0.22
N ASN A 270 11.36 19.89 -0.01
CA ASN A 270 11.71 18.87 -1.00
C ASN A 270 10.87 17.60 -0.85
N ALA A 271 9.81 17.61 -0.02
CA ALA A 271 8.97 16.45 0.15
C ALA A 271 8.17 16.15 -1.11
N ILE A 272 8.00 14.86 -1.38
CA ILE A 272 7.14 14.33 -2.43
C ILE A 272 5.78 14.05 -1.82
N PHE A 273 4.74 14.69 -2.36
CA PHE A 273 3.38 14.53 -1.85
C PHE A 273 2.59 13.61 -2.76
N ARG A 274 2.21 12.46 -2.22
CA ARG A 274 1.23 11.56 -2.82
C ARG A 274 -0.10 11.70 -2.10
N THR A 275 -1.20 11.62 -2.83
CA THR A 275 -2.53 11.53 -2.22
C THR A 275 -3.43 10.59 -3.01
N THR A 276 -4.55 10.23 -2.40
CA THR A 276 -5.61 9.46 -3.04
C THR A 276 -6.95 10.13 -2.79
N PHE A 277 -7.78 10.20 -3.84
CA PHE A 277 -9.14 10.71 -3.78
C PHE A 277 -10.16 9.66 -4.20
N ILE A 278 -11.34 9.74 -3.60
CA ILE A 278 -12.53 8.97 -3.94
C ILE A 278 -13.56 9.96 -4.49
N VAL A 279 -14.00 9.75 -5.72
CA VAL A 279 -15.08 10.52 -6.37
C VAL A 279 -16.34 9.67 -6.49
N GLY A 280 -17.50 10.30 -6.60
CA GLY A 280 -18.79 9.61 -6.61
C GLY A 280 -19.27 9.14 -5.24
N PHE A 281 -18.70 9.66 -4.15
CA PHE A 281 -19.17 9.34 -2.80
C PHE A 281 -20.64 9.80 -2.61
N PRO A 282 -21.48 9.10 -1.82
CA PRO A 282 -22.88 9.47 -1.63
C PRO A 282 -23.03 10.92 -1.17
N GLY A 283 -23.84 11.68 -1.92
CA GLY A 283 -24.05 13.12 -1.71
C GLY A 283 -23.03 14.05 -2.38
N GLU A 284 -22.08 13.54 -3.17
CA GLU A 284 -21.15 14.39 -3.94
C GLU A 284 -21.86 15.13 -5.07
N THR A 285 -22.00 16.44 -4.91
CA THR A 285 -22.56 17.35 -5.92
C THR A 285 -21.48 17.92 -6.83
N GLU A 286 -21.90 18.59 -7.91
CA GLU A 286 -20.99 19.28 -8.83
C GLU A 286 -20.15 20.36 -8.11
N GLU A 287 -20.76 21.13 -7.21
CA GLU A 287 -20.06 22.13 -6.39
C GLU A 287 -18.94 21.49 -5.55
N TYR A 288 -19.18 20.30 -5.00
CA TYR A 288 -18.21 19.60 -4.16
C TYR A 288 -17.06 19.04 -4.98
N PHE A 289 -17.34 18.57 -6.19
CA PHE A 289 -16.33 18.12 -7.14
C PHE A 289 -15.50 19.29 -7.69
N GLU A 290 -16.12 20.43 -8.02
CA GLU A 290 -15.41 21.66 -8.39
C GLU A 290 -14.45 22.13 -7.29
N HIS A 291 -14.85 22.01 -6.02
CA HIS A 291 -13.99 22.30 -4.89
C HIS A 291 -12.75 21.38 -4.90
N LEU A 292 -12.93 20.09 -5.19
CA LEU A 292 -11.82 19.13 -5.30
C LEU A 292 -10.87 19.48 -6.45
N ILE A 293 -11.39 19.85 -7.62
CA ILE A 293 -10.57 20.31 -8.74
C ILE A 293 -9.73 21.53 -8.35
N LYS A 294 -10.35 22.53 -7.70
CA LYS A 294 -9.65 23.75 -7.23
C LYS A 294 -8.58 23.39 -6.20
N PHE A 295 -8.85 22.40 -5.33
CA PHE A 295 -7.89 21.93 -4.32
C PHE A 295 -6.66 21.25 -4.95
N VAL A 296 -6.86 20.35 -5.92
CA VAL A 296 -5.76 19.69 -6.64
C VAL A 296 -4.90 20.70 -7.40
N LYS A 297 -5.52 21.61 -8.15
CA LYS A 297 -4.80 22.67 -8.88
C LYS A 297 -4.02 23.61 -7.97
N ARG A 298 -4.55 23.92 -6.78
CA ARG A 298 -3.88 24.79 -5.81
C ARG A 298 -2.67 24.11 -5.19
N HIS A 299 -2.78 22.82 -4.88
CA HIS A 299 -1.74 22.11 -4.13
C HIS A 299 -0.70 21.42 -4.98
N GLU A 300 -0.96 21.14 -6.25
CA GLU A 300 0.05 20.60 -7.16
C GLU A 300 0.82 19.41 -6.56
N PHE A 301 0.07 18.38 -6.15
CA PHE A 301 0.62 17.13 -5.63
C PHE A 301 1.52 16.47 -6.68
N ASP A 302 2.58 15.79 -6.22
CA ASP A 302 3.49 15.07 -7.11
C ASP A 302 2.80 13.86 -7.72
N HIS A 303 2.04 13.11 -6.89
CA HIS A 303 1.30 11.92 -7.30
C HIS A 303 -0.13 11.95 -6.77
N VAL A 304 -1.11 11.60 -7.61
CA VAL A 304 -2.51 11.48 -7.20
C VAL A 304 -3.11 10.22 -7.80
N GLY A 305 -3.65 9.36 -6.94
CA GLY A 305 -4.60 8.31 -7.36
C GLY A 305 -6.04 8.81 -7.22
N VAL A 306 -6.90 8.48 -8.19
CA VAL A 306 -8.34 8.77 -8.12
C VAL A 306 -9.11 7.48 -8.35
N PHE A 307 -9.95 7.13 -7.40
CA PHE A 307 -10.82 5.95 -7.44
C PHE A 307 -12.28 6.39 -7.46
N THR A 308 -13.13 5.62 -8.12
CA THR A 308 -14.57 5.74 -7.95
C THR A 308 -14.96 5.15 -6.60
N PHE A 309 -15.97 5.73 -5.96
CA PHE A 309 -16.55 5.15 -4.76
C PHE A 309 -17.12 3.77 -5.09
N SER A 310 -16.71 2.78 -4.30
CA SER A 310 -17.26 1.43 -4.33
C SER A 310 -17.97 1.18 -3.01
N SER A 311 -19.22 0.73 -3.11
CA SER A 311 -20.10 0.54 -1.96
C SER A 311 -19.93 -0.88 -1.41
N GLU A 312 -19.82 -0.99 -0.09
CA GLU A 312 -19.65 -2.26 0.62
C GLU A 312 -20.78 -2.41 1.65
N GLU A 313 -21.50 -3.54 1.64
CA GLU A 313 -22.78 -3.72 2.35
C GLU A 313 -22.69 -3.49 3.86
N GLU A 314 -21.54 -3.82 4.45
CA GLU A 314 -21.20 -3.70 5.86
C GLU A 314 -20.88 -2.25 6.26
N THR A 315 -20.76 -1.34 5.30
CA THR A 315 -20.30 0.03 5.54
C THR A 315 -21.47 1.01 5.63
N PRO A 316 -21.40 2.04 6.50
CA PRO A 316 -22.45 3.05 6.58
C PRO A 316 -22.77 3.75 5.24
N ALA A 317 -21.78 3.91 4.37
CA ALA A 317 -21.93 4.55 3.06
C ALA A 317 -22.84 3.77 2.11
N TYR A 318 -22.99 2.46 2.28
CA TYR A 318 -23.92 1.65 1.47
C TYR A 318 -25.37 2.05 1.70
N GLN A 319 -25.72 2.37 2.94
CA GLN A 319 -27.08 2.78 3.32
C GLN A 319 -27.33 4.28 3.11
N MET A 320 -26.31 5.05 2.68
CA MET A 320 -26.47 6.48 2.46
C MET A 320 -27.40 6.76 1.27
N GLN A 321 -28.27 7.76 1.45
CA GLN A 321 -29.09 8.31 0.38
C GLN A 321 -28.25 9.17 -0.57
N ASN A 322 -28.78 9.45 -1.77
CA ASN A 322 -28.12 10.26 -2.81
C ASN A 322 -26.82 9.63 -3.35
N GLN A 323 -26.86 8.34 -3.63
CA GLN A 323 -25.81 7.66 -4.39
C GLN A 323 -25.56 8.38 -5.72
N VAL A 324 -24.30 8.54 -6.10
CA VAL A 324 -23.92 9.11 -7.39
C VAL A 324 -23.91 7.99 -8.43
N LEU A 325 -24.40 8.27 -9.64
CA LEU A 325 -24.40 7.27 -10.71
C LEU A 325 -22.95 6.87 -11.07
N PRO A 326 -22.68 5.58 -11.35
CA PRO A 326 -21.34 5.11 -11.70
C PRO A 326 -20.72 5.85 -12.89
N GLU A 327 -21.53 6.18 -13.91
CA GLU A 327 -21.08 6.94 -15.08
C GLU A 327 -20.55 8.33 -14.68
N ILE A 328 -21.27 9.05 -13.80
CA ILE A 328 -20.84 10.36 -13.29
C ILE A 328 -19.56 10.22 -12.45
N ALA A 329 -19.46 9.19 -11.60
CA ALA A 329 -18.26 8.94 -10.81
C ALA A 329 -17.04 8.68 -11.72
N GLN A 330 -17.22 7.90 -12.79
CA GLN A 330 -16.17 7.61 -13.76
C GLN A 330 -15.76 8.85 -14.56
N GLU A 331 -16.72 9.66 -15.01
CA GLU A 331 -16.45 10.95 -15.67
C GLU A 331 -15.62 11.86 -14.75
N ARG A 332 -16.02 12.00 -13.48
CA ARG A 332 -15.29 12.77 -12.47
C ARG A 332 -13.88 12.24 -12.25
N ARG A 333 -13.71 10.91 -12.19
CA ARG A 333 -12.40 10.27 -12.05
C ARG A 333 -11.49 10.66 -13.22
N ASN A 334 -11.97 10.44 -14.45
CA ASN A 334 -11.21 10.73 -15.66
C ASN A 334 -10.85 12.21 -15.75
N TYR A 335 -11.82 13.10 -15.50
CA TYR A 335 -11.60 14.54 -15.53
C TYR A 335 -10.58 15.01 -14.49
N LEU A 336 -10.65 14.51 -13.25
CA LEU A 336 -9.67 14.87 -12.22
C LEU A 336 -8.27 14.37 -12.55
N MET A 337 -8.15 13.17 -13.15
CA MET A 337 -6.88 12.65 -13.65
C MET A 337 -6.31 13.50 -14.78
N GLU A 338 -7.13 13.95 -15.74
CA GLU A 338 -6.72 14.87 -16.80
C GLU A 338 -6.19 16.20 -16.25
N ILE A 339 -6.79 16.72 -15.16
CA ILE A 339 -6.29 17.91 -14.47
C ILE A 339 -4.94 17.65 -13.78
N GLN A 340 -4.73 16.47 -13.22
CA GLN A 340 -3.49 16.11 -12.52
C GLN A 340 -2.31 15.83 -13.47
N GLN A 341 -2.55 15.26 -14.65
CA GLN A 341 -1.51 14.92 -15.63
C GLN A 341 -0.50 16.05 -15.90
N PRO A 342 -0.91 17.28 -16.27
CA PRO A 342 0.03 18.37 -16.53
C PRO A 342 0.82 18.78 -15.28
N ILE A 343 0.23 18.66 -14.08
CA ILE A 343 0.92 18.92 -12.81
C ILE A 343 2.05 17.91 -12.63
N SER A 344 1.75 16.62 -12.80
CA SER A 344 2.72 15.52 -12.67
C SER A 344 3.85 15.65 -13.70
N ALA A 345 3.50 15.94 -14.95
CA ALA A 345 4.47 16.19 -16.02
C ALA A 345 5.40 17.36 -15.70
N GLN A 346 4.86 18.49 -15.20
CA GLN A 346 5.69 19.64 -14.82
C GLN A 346 6.63 19.32 -13.64
N LYS A 347 6.17 18.54 -12.67
CA LYS A 347 7.00 18.08 -11.54
C LYS A 347 8.12 17.18 -12.01
N ASN A 348 7.84 16.24 -12.92
CA ASN A 348 8.84 15.37 -13.54
C ASN A 348 9.86 16.16 -14.36
N GLN A 349 9.39 17.14 -15.14
CA GLN A 349 10.24 17.99 -15.98
C GLN A 349 11.30 18.74 -15.17
N ASN A 350 11.01 19.09 -13.90
CA ASN A 350 11.97 19.72 -13.00
C ASN A 350 13.15 18.82 -12.61
N TYR A 351 13.12 17.52 -12.94
CA TYR A 351 14.23 16.59 -12.73
C TYR A 351 15.13 16.46 -13.95
N VAL A 352 14.69 16.88 -15.14
CA VAL A 352 15.54 16.83 -16.34
C VAL A 352 16.80 17.67 -16.14
N GLY A 353 17.95 17.06 -16.43
CA GLY A 353 19.25 17.66 -16.20
C GLY A 353 19.76 17.55 -14.76
N LYS A 354 19.03 16.93 -13.82
CA LYS A 354 19.53 16.63 -12.47
C LYS A 354 20.09 15.21 -12.38
N THR A 355 21.02 15.02 -11.46
CA THR A 355 21.44 13.68 -11.03
C THR A 355 20.56 13.28 -9.86
N VAL A 356 19.99 12.07 -9.92
CA VAL A 356 19.17 11.50 -8.85
C VAL A 356 19.64 10.09 -8.53
N GLU A 357 19.50 9.70 -7.28
CA GLU A 357 19.72 8.32 -6.86
C GLU A 357 18.57 7.45 -7.34
N VAL A 358 18.89 6.32 -7.99
CA VAL A 358 17.94 5.36 -8.55
C VAL A 358 18.29 3.97 -8.04
N LEU A 359 17.34 3.33 -7.38
CA LEU A 359 17.37 1.90 -7.07
C LEU A 359 17.06 1.12 -8.35
N ILE A 360 18.02 0.35 -8.85
CA ILE A 360 17.87 -0.47 -10.04
C ILE A 360 17.25 -1.81 -9.67
N GLU A 361 16.17 -2.19 -10.33
CA GLU A 361 15.28 -3.28 -9.88
C GLU A 361 15.05 -4.34 -10.93
N GLN A 362 15.10 -3.97 -12.20
CA GLN A 362 14.90 -4.89 -13.32
C GLN A 362 15.86 -4.53 -14.45
N GLU A 363 16.16 -5.52 -15.27
CA GLU A 363 16.89 -5.37 -16.52
C GLU A 363 16.05 -6.00 -17.62
N ASN A 364 15.82 -5.27 -18.70
CA ASN A 364 15.16 -5.83 -19.87
C ASN A 364 16.15 -6.75 -20.62
N PRO A 365 15.88 -8.06 -20.70
CA PRO A 365 16.83 -9.01 -21.27
C PRO A 365 17.07 -8.82 -22.77
N GLN A 366 16.19 -8.12 -23.49
CA GLN A 366 16.31 -7.88 -24.93
C GLN A 366 17.03 -6.57 -25.24
N THR A 367 16.77 -5.51 -24.48
CA THR A 367 17.31 -4.17 -24.76
C THR A 367 18.50 -3.79 -23.87
N GLN A 368 18.77 -4.55 -22.80
CA GLN A 368 19.71 -4.20 -21.73
C GLN A 368 19.39 -2.86 -21.05
N GLU A 369 18.19 -2.33 -21.26
CA GLU A 369 17.71 -1.16 -20.55
C GLU A 369 17.34 -1.55 -19.12
N HIS A 370 17.79 -0.77 -18.16
CA HIS A 370 17.53 -1.02 -16.76
C HIS A 370 16.30 -0.22 -16.32
N ILE A 371 15.49 -0.80 -15.46
CA ILE A 371 14.32 -0.14 -14.87
C ILE A 371 14.57 -0.06 -13.36
N GLY A 372 14.38 1.13 -12.83
CA GLY A 372 14.53 1.39 -11.40
C GLY A 372 13.57 2.46 -10.91
N ARG A 373 13.77 2.89 -9.67
CA ARG A 373 13.00 3.98 -9.05
C ARG A 373 13.91 4.93 -8.31
N SER A 374 13.64 6.23 -8.43
CA SER A 374 14.23 7.21 -7.53
C SER A 374 13.40 7.34 -6.26
N SER A 375 13.94 8.00 -5.23
CA SER A 375 13.25 8.19 -3.94
C SER A 375 11.87 8.84 -4.05
N ARG A 376 11.56 9.48 -5.18
CA ARG A 376 10.24 10.08 -5.46
C ARG A 376 9.16 9.07 -5.87
N PHE A 377 9.52 7.86 -6.24
CA PHE A 377 8.60 6.85 -6.75
C PHE A 377 8.50 5.68 -5.78
N ALA A 378 7.32 5.50 -5.19
CA ALA A 378 6.99 4.28 -4.46
C ALA A 378 6.83 3.11 -5.45
N PRO A 379 7.19 1.87 -5.05
CA PRO A 379 7.03 0.71 -5.93
C PRO A 379 5.56 0.46 -6.27
N GLU A 380 5.33 -0.01 -7.49
CA GLU A 380 4.03 -0.46 -8.04
C GLU A 380 2.95 0.63 -8.19
N VAL A 381 3.05 1.74 -7.46
CA VAL A 381 1.97 2.75 -7.36
C VAL A 381 2.29 4.11 -7.96
N ASP A 382 3.57 4.39 -8.22
CA ASP A 382 4.03 5.61 -8.90
C ASP A 382 4.74 5.24 -10.23
N GLY A 383 5.53 6.16 -10.80
CA GLY A 383 6.29 5.91 -12.03
C GLY A 383 7.61 5.16 -11.82
N VAL A 384 8.34 4.96 -12.92
CA VAL A 384 9.66 4.34 -12.94
C VAL A 384 10.71 5.26 -13.55
N VAL A 385 11.97 4.86 -13.44
CA VAL A 385 13.10 5.46 -14.13
C VAL A 385 13.68 4.44 -15.09
N TYR A 386 13.62 4.74 -16.39
CA TYR A 386 14.32 3.97 -17.41
C TYR A 386 15.77 4.46 -17.50
N VAL A 387 16.73 3.55 -17.39
CA VAL A 387 18.15 3.86 -17.24
C VAL A 387 18.95 3.18 -18.34
N GLN A 388 19.71 4.00 -19.07
CA GLN A 388 20.67 3.55 -20.08
C GLN A 388 22.09 3.47 -19.50
N GLY A 389 22.82 2.42 -19.87
CA GLY A 389 24.16 2.12 -19.38
C GLY A 389 24.17 0.89 -18.47
N GLU A 390 25.37 0.40 -18.15
CA GLU A 390 25.54 -0.73 -17.24
C GLU A 390 25.27 -0.30 -15.80
N ALA A 391 24.39 -1.03 -15.12
CA ALA A 391 24.08 -0.78 -13.72
C ALA A 391 23.91 -2.11 -12.95
N PRO A 392 24.36 -2.21 -11.69
CA PRO A 392 24.10 -3.40 -10.90
C PRO A 392 22.62 -3.45 -10.50
N LEU A 393 21.96 -4.60 -10.74
CA LEU A 393 20.66 -4.88 -10.14
C LEU A 393 20.73 -4.78 -8.61
N ASN A 394 19.61 -4.42 -7.99
CA ASN A 394 19.44 -4.32 -6.54
C ASN A 394 20.39 -3.32 -5.87
N SER A 395 20.81 -2.28 -6.59
CA SER A 395 21.71 -1.25 -6.09
C SER A 395 21.20 0.15 -6.38
N ILE A 396 21.55 1.08 -5.50
CA ILE A 396 21.24 2.51 -5.68
C ILE A 396 22.43 3.18 -6.36
N ILE A 397 22.19 3.79 -7.51
CA ILE A 397 23.21 4.48 -8.29
C ILE A 397 22.79 5.89 -8.71
N PRO A 398 23.76 6.80 -8.91
CA PRO A 398 23.48 8.13 -9.46
C PRO A 398 23.17 8.05 -10.96
N VAL A 399 22.00 8.55 -11.35
CA VAL A 399 21.54 8.61 -12.75
C VAL A 399 21.29 10.06 -13.15
N LYS A 400 21.83 10.47 -14.30
CA LYS A 400 21.53 11.78 -14.89
C LYS A 400 20.22 11.67 -15.68
N ILE A 401 19.18 12.36 -15.22
CA ILE A 401 17.89 12.41 -15.92
C ILE A 401 18.04 13.26 -17.18
N THR A 402 17.68 12.70 -18.33
CA THR A 402 17.79 13.33 -19.65
C THR A 402 16.43 13.69 -20.23
N HIS A 403 15.39 12.96 -19.87
CA HIS A 403 14.02 13.16 -20.36
C HIS A 403 13.01 12.78 -19.26
N ALA A 404 11.79 13.29 -19.39
CA ALA A 404 10.70 13.05 -18.46
C ALA A 404 9.37 13.01 -19.23
N ASP A 405 8.56 12.00 -18.93
CA ASP A 405 7.16 11.93 -19.36
C ASP A 405 6.22 12.34 -18.22
N ILE A 406 4.92 12.12 -18.40
CA ILE A 406 3.88 12.49 -17.43
C ILE A 406 4.13 11.82 -16.07
N TYR A 407 4.49 10.53 -16.07
CA TYR A 407 4.67 9.74 -14.84
C TYR A 407 6.09 9.20 -14.67
N ASP A 408 6.80 8.95 -15.77
CA ASP A 408 8.12 8.30 -15.75
C ASP A 408 9.27 9.27 -16.02
N LEU A 409 10.48 8.85 -15.63
CA LEU A 409 11.73 9.53 -15.92
C LEU A 409 12.64 8.64 -16.78
N TYR A 410 13.54 9.29 -17.52
CA TYR A 410 14.53 8.60 -18.35
C TYR A 410 15.89 9.22 -18.10
N GLY A 411 16.91 8.40 -17.99
CA GLY A 411 18.25 8.87 -17.72
C GLY A 411 19.34 7.89 -18.12
N LYS A 412 20.56 8.28 -17.81
CA LYS A 412 21.75 7.46 -18.04
C LYS A 412 22.66 7.43 -16.82
N VAL A 413 23.35 6.31 -16.65
CA VAL A 413 24.42 6.16 -15.65
C VAL A 413 25.51 7.21 -15.93
N ILE A 414 26.12 7.72 -14.86
CA ILE A 414 27.15 8.77 -14.91
C ILE A 414 28.55 8.18 -14.96
#